data_AF-A0A2H0YT78-F1
#
_entry.id   AF-A0A2H0YT78-F1
#
_cell.length_a   1.000
_cell.length_b   1.000
_cell.length_c   1.000
_cell.angle_alpha   90.00
_cell.angle_beta   90.00
_cell.angle_gamma   90.00
#
_symmetry.space_group_name_H-M   'P 1'
#
loop_
_entity.id
_entity.type
_entity.pdbx_description
1 polymer ?
#
loop_
_entity_poly.entity_id
_entity_poly.type
_entity_poly.pdbx_seq_one_letter_code
_entity_poly.pdbx_strand_id
1 'polypeptide(L)' 'KRKEELTQEEQNLAKIIIAKHRNGPTGEISLTFDEERVRFMNRAKEQFAAPHPF' A
#
# COMPACT_ATOMS: atom_id res chain seq x y z
N LYS A 1 -18.66 -8.90 1.25
CA LYS A 1 -18.67 -9.13 -0.21
C LYS A 1 -18.08 -10.51 -0.49
N ARG A 2 -18.72 -11.29 -1.36
CA ARG A 2 -18.28 -12.64 -1.76
C ARG A 2 -16.96 -12.49 -2.52
N LYS A 3 -15.93 -13.30 -2.22
CA LYS A 3 -14.56 -13.17 -2.80
C LYS A 3 -14.53 -13.16 -4.33
N GLU A 4 -15.61 -13.60 -4.98
CA GLU A 4 -15.76 -13.82 -6.41
C GLU A 4 -15.97 -12.52 -7.23
N GLU A 5 -16.17 -11.36 -6.59
CA GLU A 5 -16.37 -10.06 -7.27
C GLU A 5 -15.15 -9.11 -7.19
N LEU A 6 -14.06 -9.53 -6.54
CA LEU A 6 -12.87 -8.69 -6.41
C LEU A 6 -11.99 -8.85 -7.64
N THR A 7 -11.60 -7.73 -8.25
CA THR A 7 -10.60 -7.74 -9.31
C THR A 7 -9.28 -8.31 -8.79
N GLN A 8 -8.45 -8.90 -9.66
CA GLN A 8 -7.14 -9.43 -9.24
C GLN A 8 -6.30 -8.38 -8.50
N GLU A 9 -6.40 -7.11 -8.92
CA GLU A 9 -5.72 -5.98 -8.28
C GLU A 9 -6.22 -5.65 -6.87
N GLU A 10 -7.48 -5.97 -6.56
CA GLU A 10 -8.05 -5.85 -5.21
C GLU A 10 -7.71 -7.07 -4.36
N GLN A 11 -7.62 -8.25 -4.96
CA GLN A 11 -7.23 -9.48 -4.25
C GLN A 11 -5.78 -9.42 -3.77
N ASN A 12 -4.87 -8.89 -4.59
CA ASN A 12 -3.46 -8.74 -4.25
C ASN A 12 -3.15 -7.41 -3.53
N LEU A 13 -4.16 -6.68 -3.05
CA LEU A 13 -3.95 -5.42 -2.32
C LEU A 13 -3.52 -5.70 -0.87
N ALA A 14 -2.30 -5.28 -0.52
CA ALA A 14 -1.79 -5.31 0.84
C ALA A 14 -1.74 -3.91 1.45
N LYS A 15 -2.16 -3.79 2.70
CA LYS A 15 -2.04 -2.57 3.51
C LYS A 15 -0.95 -2.77 4.56
N ILE A 16 0.09 -1.97 4.50
CA ILE A 16 1.17 -1.95 5.48
C ILE A 16 0.95 -0.76 6.41
N ILE A 17 0.84 -1.05 7.70
CA ILE A 17 0.60 -0.05 8.74
C ILE A 17 1.92 0.28 9.42
N ILE A 18 2.39 1.51 9.23
CA ILE A 18 3.54 2.06 9.93
C ILE A 18 3.04 2.57 11.29
N ALA A 19 2.88 1.66 12.25
CA ALA A 19 2.33 1.97 13.57
C ALA A 19 3.27 2.84 14.42
N LYS A 20 4.58 2.71 14.23
CA LYS A 20 5.59 3.50 14.95
C LYS A 20 6.77 3.79 14.04
N HIS A 21 7.15 5.07 13.96
CA HIS A 21 8.37 5.50 13.31
C HIS A 21 9.09 6.54 14.19
N ARG A 22 10.35 6.28 14.56
CA ARG A 22 11.13 7.12 15.47
C ARG A 22 11.42 8.53 14.92
N ASN A 23 11.57 8.66 13.60
CA ASN A 23 12.11 9.85 12.93
C ASN A 23 11.23 10.33 11.77
N GLY A 24 9.97 9.90 11.71
CA GLY A 24 9.15 10.19 10.55
C GLY A 24 7.68 9.89 10.78
N PRO A 25 6.85 10.14 9.76
CA PRO A 25 5.42 9.98 9.87
C PRO A 25 5.04 8.51 10.04
N THR A 26 4.05 8.26 10.88
CA THR A 26 3.26 7.02 10.90
C THR A 26 2.16 7.11 9.85
N GLY A 27 1.66 5.98 9.37
CA GLY A 27 0.60 5.97 8.36
C GLY A 27 0.33 4.58 7.78
N GLU A 28 -0.47 4.55 6.71
CA GLU A 28 -0.76 3.33 5.96
C GLU A 28 -0.23 3.48 4.53
N ILE A 29 0.47 2.48 4.02
CA ILE A 29 0.86 2.37 2.62
C ILE A 29 0.19 1.16 1.98
N SER A 30 -0.31 1.36 0.77
CA SER A 30 -0.96 0.31 -0.02
C SER A 30 0.05 -0.21 -1.05
N LEU A 31 0.37 -1.51 -0.97
CA LEU A 31 1.28 -2.20 -1.89
C LEU A 31 0.55 -3.36 -2.57
N THR A 32 1.13 -3.88 -3.64
CA THR A 32 0.65 -5.12 -4.27
C THR A 32 1.45 -6.31 -3.72
N PHE A 33 0.78 -7.39 -3.35
CA PHE A 33 1.41 -8.62 -2.88
C PHE A 33 1.45 -9.67 -4.00
N ASP A 34 2.67 -10.04 -4.43
CA ASP A 34 2.93 -11.13 -5.36
C ASP A 34 3.00 -12.44 -4.56
N GLU A 35 1.97 -13.27 -4.69
CA GLU A 35 1.81 -14.53 -3.96
C GLU A 35 2.80 -15.61 -4.42
N GLU A 36 3.13 -15.65 -5.73
CA GLU A 36 4.05 -16.65 -6.29
C GLU A 36 5.48 -16.46 -5.77
N ARG A 37 5.88 -15.20 -5.58
CA ARG A 37 7.23 -14.83 -5.11
C ARG A 37 7.27 -14.43 -3.64
N VAL A 38 6.14 -14.44 -2.94
CA VAL A 38 5.98 -14.01 -1.55
C VAL A 38 6.63 -12.64 -1.30
N ARG A 39 6.31 -11.67 -2.18
CA ARG A 39 7.01 -10.37 -2.22
C ARG A 39 6.03 -9.21 -2.35
N PHE A 40 6.31 -8.10 -1.67
CA PHE A 40 5.62 -6.83 -1.90
C PHE A 40 6.23 -6.07 -3.08
N MET A 41 5.37 -5.62 -3.99
CA MET A 41 5.71 -4.82 -5.15
C MET A 41 5.20 -3.39 -4.96
N ASN A 42 6.00 -2.43 -5.40
CA ASN A 42 5.62 -1.03 -5.36
C ASN A 42 4.37 -0.81 -6.22
N ARG A 43 3.34 -0.20 -5.64
CA ARG A 43 2.18 0.28 -6.37
C ARG A 43 2.42 1.75 -6.69
N ALA A 44 2.33 2.13 -7.97
CA ALA A 44 2.41 3.53 -8.34
C ALA A 44 1.23 4.29 -7.71
N LYS A 45 1.49 5.17 -6.74
CA LYS A 45 0.55 6.19 -6.31
C LYS A 45 1.08 7.54 -6.81
N GLU A 46 0.38 8.16 -7.74
CA GLU A 46 0.58 9.58 -8.09
C GLU A 46 0.08 10.49 -6.95
N GLN A 47 0.71 10.44 -5.79
CA GLN A 47 0.39 11.37 -4.70
C GLN A 47 1.64 11.73 -3.90
N PHE A 48 2.56 12.43 -4.56
CA PHE A 48 3.33 13.48 -3.90
C PHE A 48 2.68 14.82 -4.24
N ALA A 49 1.44 15.02 -3.80
CA ALA A 49 0.77 16.31 -3.95
C ALA A 49 1.38 17.30 -2.96
N ALA A 50 2.31 18.09 -3.51
CA ALA A 50 2.97 19.27 -2.99
C ALA A 50 3.83 19.11 -1.71
N PRO A 51 5.06 19.67 -1.67
CA PRO A 51 5.76 19.88 -0.41
C PRO A 51 4.84 20.73 0.48
N HIS A 52 4.51 20.20 1.67
CA HIS A 52 3.87 21.01 2.70
C HIS A 52 4.73 22.26 2.93
N PRO A 53 4.15 23.46 2.81
CA PRO A 53 4.89 24.68 3.05
C PRO A 53 5.21 24.74 4.55
N PHE A 54 6.50 24.68 4.87
CA PHE A 54 7.04 25.42 5.99
C PHE A 54 7.45 26.80 5.48
#